data_AF-A0A6P6RTN3-F1
#
_entry.id   AF-A0A6P6RTN3-F1
#
_cell.length_a   1.000
_cell.length_b   1.000
_cell.length_c   1.000
_cell.angle_alpha   90.00
_cell.angle_beta   90.00
_cell.angle_gamma   90.00
#
_symmetry.space_group_name_H-M   'P 1'
#
loop_
_entity.id
_entity.type
_entity.pdbx_description
1 polymer ?
#
loop_
_entity_poly.entity_id
_entity_poly.type
_entity_poly.pdbx_seq_one_letter_code
_entity_poly.pdbx_strand_id
1 'polypeptide(L)'
;MAPPLLHNWSFLHDVLNYSTAIFWFSAYVAILQKVHKERNAYGLSFQTLFALVVVEASNVLLIVCLLAYHNKAVHFDFLLVDCTSAIVSICAFVYLYRNFRGTYERQRDTFGQKYLRLLRVPSCCPSSHVCFLYILAFIGAFSMFLIRRSPHAPSVSDAARYGHSRLAVGMLLSFWECYNDSILALALLPQLFMFYNKRPRRVTNLLGTFVAMLFCARVLAFIYWLSFPLFHRTQPSGRGIHLATEAVNILILLDFLYYYVKAKLAGQEDISLPI
;
A
#
# COMPACT_ATOMS: atom_id res chain seq x y z
N MET A 1 -5.33 29.69 21.31
CA MET A 1 -4.22 28.75 21.05
C MET A 1 -3.37 29.28 19.90
N ALA A 2 -2.05 29.23 20.02
CA ALA A 2 -1.12 29.68 18.99
C ALA A 2 -1.21 28.79 17.72
N PRO A 3 -0.95 29.33 16.51
CA PRO A 3 -0.83 28.52 15.30
C PRO A 3 0.34 27.53 15.38
N PRO A 4 0.27 26.40 14.64
CA PRO A 4 1.41 25.48 14.47
C PRO A 4 2.65 26.22 13.96
N LEU A 5 3.83 25.72 14.34
CA LEU A 5 5.13 26.34 14.03
C LEU A 5 5.32 26.62 12.53
N LEU A 6 4.89 25.71 11.66
CA LEU A 6 5.10 25.78 10.22
C LEU A 6 3.79 26.02 9.45
N HIS A 7 2.77 26.58 10.10
CA HIS A 7 1.46 26.77 9.47
C HIS A 7 1.51 27.60 8.18
N ASN A 8 2.34 28.65 8.16
CA ASN A 8 2.52 29.51 6.98
C ASN A 8 3.23 28.81 5.82
N TRP A 9 3.76 27.61 6.05
CA TRP A 9 4.51 26.80 5.09
C TRP A 9 3.71 25.54 4.71
N SER A 10 2.38 25.56 4.84
CA SER A 10 1.51 24.43 4.50
C SER A 10 1.73 23.92 3.08
N PHE A 11 2.13 24.79 2.15
CA PHE A 11 2.49 24.41 0.78
C PHE A 11 3.59 23.34 0.72
N LEU A 12 4.55 23.31 1.67
CA LEU A 12 5.57 22.27 1.72
C LEU A 12 4.96 20.89 2.02
N HIS A 13 3.92 20.88 2.85
CA HIS A 13 3.19 19.66 3.19
C HIS A 13 2.37 19.16 2.00
N ASP A 14 1.77 20.07 1.23
CA ASP A 14 1.11 19.74 -0.05
C ASP A 14 2.12 19.19 -1.07
N VAL A 15 3.30 19.78 -1.19
CA VAL A 15 4.39 19.28 -2.06
C VAL A 15 4.80 17.85 -1.68
N LEU A 16 4.89 17.53 -0.39
CA LEU A 16 5.17 16.15 0.06
C LEU A 16 4.05 15.18 -0.36
N ASN A 17 2.79 15.59 -0.24
CA ASN A 17 1.65 14.79 -0.65
C ASN A 17 1.64 14.53 -2.17
N TYR A 18 1.80 15.59 -2.99
CA TYR A 18 1.86 15.43 -4.44
C TYR A 18 3.10 14.64 -4.89
N SER A 19 4.24 14.79 -4.20
CA SER A 19 5.44 14.01 -4.49
C SER A 19 5.18 12.52 -4.27
N THR A 20 4.47 12.16 -3.20
CA THR A 20 4.05 10.78 -2.94
C THR A 20 3.26 10.21 -4.13
N ALA A 21 2.27 10.96 -4.63
CA ALA A 21 1.48 10.56 -5.80
C ALA A 21 2.31 10.42 -7.09
N ILE A 22 3.27 11.33 -7.32
CA ILE A 22 4.18 11.27 -8.47
C ILE A 22 5.02 9.98 -8.43
N PHE A 23 5.54 9.60 -7.26
CA PHE A 23 6.32 8.37 -7.13
C PHE A 23 5.47 7.11 -7.31
N TRP A 24 4.23 7.11 -6.83
CA TRP A 24 3.25 6.05 -7.12
C TRP A 24 2.98 5.90 -8.62
N PHE A 25 2.68 7.01 -9.29
CA PHE A 25 2.48 7.01 -10.73
C PHE A 25 3.73 6.53 -11.49
N SER A 26 4.90 7.01 -11.10
CA SER A 26 6.19 6.59 -11.68
C SER A 26 6.46 5.10 -11.51
N ALA A 27 6.00 4.49 -10.41
CA ALA A 27 6.09 3.05 -10.21
C ALA A 27 5.26 2.28 -11.26
N TYR A 28 4.02 2.69 -11.52
CA TYR A 28 3.21 2.08 -12.57
C TYR A 28 3.80 2.27 -13.96
N VAL A 29 4.33 3.46 -14.25
CA VAL A 29 5.05 3.72 -15.51
C VAL A 29 6.25 2.78 -15.65
N ALA A 30 7.04 2.57 -14.60
CA ALA A 30 8.19 1.66 -14.63
C ALA A 30 7.78 0.21 -14.95
N ILE A 31 6.67 -0.28 -14.38
CA ILE A 31 6.13 -1.61 -14.72
C ILE A 31 5.66 -1.67 -16.17
N LEU A 32 4.91 -0.68 -16.63
CA LEU A 32 4.41 -0.67 -17.99
C LEU A 32 5.56 -0.62 -19.01
N GLN A 33 6.58 0.19 -18.73
CA GLN A 33 7.82 0.23 -19.51
C GLN A 33 8.55 -1.12 -19.51
N LYS A 34 8.67 -1.77 -18.35
CA LYS A 34 9.25 -3.12 -18.23
C LYS A 34 8.56 -4.07 -19.19
N VAL A 35 7.24 -4.18 -19.06
CA VAL A 35 6.47 -5.18 -19.79
C VAL A 35 6.40 -4.85 -21.29
N HIS A 36 6.39 -3.57 -21.65
CA HIS A 36 6.44 -3.14 -23.05
C HIS A 36 7.81 -3.42 -23.69
N LYS A 37 8.91 -3.09 -23.01
CA LYS A 37 10.28 -3.29 -23.51
C LYS A 37 10.65 -4.76 -23.60
N GLU A 38 10.31 -5.55 -22.58
CA GLU A 38 10.68 -6.97 -22.50
C GLU A 38 9.65 -7.89 -23.17
N ARG A 39 8.46 -7.37 -23.52
CA ARG A 39 7.32 -8.12 -24.08
C ARG A 39 6.88 -9.32 -23.23
N ASN A 40 7.13 -9.28 -21.92
CA ASN A 40 6.77 -10.36 -21.00
C ASN A 40 6.53 -9.84 -19.56
N ALA A 41 5.79 -10.62 -18.78
CA ALA A 41 5.53 -10.41 -17.36
C ALA A 41 6.40 -11.30 -16.44
N TYR A 42 7.56 -11.77 -16.89
CA TYR A 42 8.44 -12.58 -16.06
C TYR A 42 8.92 -11.80 -14.83
N GLY A 43 8.97 -12.46 -13.67
CA GLY A 43 9.38 -11.86 -12.39
C GLY A 43 8.35 -10.95 -11.72
N LEU A 44 7.22 -10.64 -12.37
CA LEU A 44 6.19 -9.74 -11.83
C LEU A 44 5.12 -10.53 -11.06
N SER A 45 4.85 -10.14 -9.81
CA SER A 45 3.80 -10.73 -8.98
C SER A 45 2.46 -10.06 -9.29
N PHE A 46 1.50 -10.86 -9.77
CA PHE A 46 0.13 -10.38 -9.97
C PHE A 46 -0.59 -10.26 -8.63
N GLN A 47 -0.20 -10.99 -7.60
CA GLN A 47 -0.72 -10.81 -6.24
C GLN A 47 -0.39 -9.42 -5.70
N THR A 48 0.85 -8.96 -5.84
CA THR A 48 1.24 -7.61 -5.43
C THR A 48 0.48 -6.55 -6.21
N LEU A 49 0.45 -6.63 -7.54
CA LEU A 49 -0.28 -5.66 -8.35
C LEU A 49 -1.76 -5.60 -8.02
N PHE A 50 -2.40 -6.74 -7.85
CA PHE A 50 -3.81 -6.81 -7.48
C PHE A 50 -4.05 -6.23 -6.07
N ALA A 51 -3.17 -6.51 -5.11
CA ALA A 51 -3.27 -5.92 -3.76
C ALA A 51 -3.16 -4.39 -3.78
N LEU A 52 -2.24 -3.83 -4.59
CA LEU A 52 -2.11 -2.37 -4.75
C LEU A 52 -3.38 -1.77 -5.37
N VAL A 53 -3.91 -2.37 -6.44
CA VAL A 53 -5.16 -1.92 -7.08
C VAL A 53 -6.34 -1.99 -6.12
N VAL A 54 -6.47 -3.08 -5.36
CA VAL A 54 -7.51 -3.24 -4.35
C VAL A 54 -7.39 -2.13 -3.32
N VAL A 55 -6.19 -1.83 -2.81
CA VAL A 55 -6.01 -0.75 -1.85
C VAL A 55 -6.38 0.60 -2.43
N GLU A 56 -5.92 0.95 -3.63
CA GLU A 56 -6.22 2.27 -4.20
C GLU A 56 -7.72 2.45 -4.48
N ALA A 57 -8.37 1.44 -5.08
CA ALA A 57 -9.81 1.47 -5.30
C ALA A 57 -10.58 1.50 -3.97
N SER A 58 -10.12 0.74 -2.98
CA SER A 58 -10.73 0.69 -1.65
C SER A 58 -10.54 2.01 -0.89
N ASN A 59 -9.40 2.69 -1.06
CA ASN A 59 -9.12 3.99 -0.47
C ASN A 59 -10.05 5.08 -1.02
N VAL A 60 -10.27 5.11 -2.34
CA VAL A 60 -11.23 6.02 -2.97
C VAL A 60 -12.63 5.83 -2.38
N LEU A 61 -13.10 4.58 -2.28
CA LEU A 61 -14.41 4.26 -1.68
C LEU A 61 -14.46 4.66 -0.20
N LEU A 62 -13.41 4.35 0.56
CA LEU A 62 -13.30 4.69 1.98
C LEU A 62 -13.38 6.22 2.19
N ILE A 63 -12.66 7.01 1.39
CA ILE A 63 -12.70 8.48 1.47
C ILE A 63 -14.10 9.00 1.13
N VAL A 64 -14.74 8.49 0.08
CA VAL A 64 -16.13 8.87 -0.25
C VAL A 64 -17.08 8.56 0.91
N CYS A 65 -16.97 7.37 1.51
CA CYS A 65 -17.78 7.00 2.66
C CYS A 65 -17.50 7.88 3.90
N LEU A 66 -16.24 8.24 4.16
CA LEU A 66 -15.86 9.13 5.26
C LEU A 66 -16.37 10.56 5.04
N LEU A 67 -16.26 11.09 3.81
CA LEU A 67 -16.80 12.39 3.45
C LEU A 67 -18.33 12.43 3.63
N ALA A 68 -19.03 11.38 3.19
CA ALA A 68 -20.47 11.24 3.40
C ALA A 68 -20.83 11.14 4.89
N TYR A 69 -20.08 10.33 5.67
CA TYR A 69 -20.31 10.16 7.10
C TYR A 69 -20.11 11.45 7.91
N HIS A 70 -19.15 12.29 7.50
CA HIS A 70 -18.85 13.58 8.11
C HIS A 70 -19.58 14.77 7.47
N ASN A 71 -20.41 14.54 6.45
CA ASN A 71 -21.10 15.57 5.68
C ASN A 71 -20.15 16.66 5.15
N LYS A 72 -19.02 16.23 4.58
CA LYS A 72 -18.00 17.11 3.98
C LYS A 72 -18.07 17.06 2.46
N ALA A 73 -17.77 18.19 1.81
CA ALA A 73 -17.72 18.28 0.36
C ALA A 73 -16.49 17.55 -0.20
N VAL A 74 -16.61 17.07 -1.43
CA VAL A 74 -15.49 16.48 -2.18
C VAL A 74 -14.60 17.60 -2.70
N HIS A 75 -13.30 17.52 -2.39
CA HIS A 75 -12.31 18.47 -2.90
C HIS A 75 -11.76 18.01 -4.25
N PHE A 76 -11.34 18.97 -5.08
CA PHE A 76 -10.75 18.67 -6.39
C PHE A 76 -9.46 17.84 -6.27
N ASP A 77 -8.67 18.05 -5.22
CA ASP A 77 -7.42 17.29 -4.99
C ASP A 77 -7.66 15.79 -4.85
N PHE A 78 -8.76 15.40 -4.20
CA PHE A 78 -9.16 14.00 -4.08
C PHE A 78 -9.46 13.38 -5.46
N LEU A 79 -10.17 14.13 -6.31
CA LEU A 79 -10.48 13.68 -7.67
C LEU A 79 -9.22 13.61 -8.53
N LEU A 80 -8.33 14.58 -8.39
CA LEU A 80 -7.11 14.65 -9.20
C LEU A 80 -6.07 13.61 -8.78
N VAL A 81 -5.92 13.33 -7.49
CA VAL A 81 -4.84 12.47 -6.98
C VAL A 81 -5.35 11.03 -6.77
N ASP A 82 -6.30 10.82 -5.86
CA ASP A 82 -6.72 9.48 -5.46
C ASP A 82 -7.49 8.77 -6.58
N CYS A 83 -8.46 9.46 -7.21
CA CYS A 83 -9.25 8.84 -8.27
C CYS A 83 -8.42 8.56 -9.54
N THR A 84 -7.52 9.47 -9.93
CA THR A 84 -6.68 9.22 -11.11
C THR A 84 -5.68 8.10 -10.87
N SER A 85 -5.07 8.03 -9.67
CA SER A 85 -4.19 6.91 -9.32
C SER A 85 -4.93 5.58 -9.39
N ALA A 86 -6.11 5.49 -8.77
CA ALA A 86 -6.93 4.29 -8.79
C ALA A 86 -7.32 3.88 -10.22
N ILE A 87 -7.67 4.84 -11.10
CA ILE A 87 -7.97 4.56 -12.50
C ILE A 87 -6.72 4.03 -13.21
N VAL A 88 -5.57 4.68 -13.04
CA VAL A 88 -4.30 4.27 -13.66
C VAL A 88 -3.90 2.87 -13.19
N SER A 89 -4.01 2.56 -11.91
CA SER A 89 -3.66 1.25 -11.37
C SER A 89 -4.60 0.15 -11.87
N ILE A 90 -5.91 0.39 -11.90
CA ILE A 90 -6.89 -0.53 -12.49
C ILE A 90 -6.58 -0.76 -13.97
N CYS A 91 -6.39 0.31 -14.74
CA CYS A 91 -6.08 0.22 -16.17
C CYS A 91 -4.76 -0.52 -16.42
N ALA A 92 -3.72 -0.24 -15.64
CA ALA A 92 -2.43 -0.93 -15.73
C ALA A 92 -2.58 -2.42 -15.44
N PHE A 93 -3.29 -2.79 -14.38
CA PHE A 93 -3.52 -4.19 -14.04
C PHE A 93 -4.35 -4.92 -15.11
N VAL A 94 -5.45 -4.32 -15.57
CA VAL A 94 -6.29 -4.90 -16.64
C VAL A 94 -5.48 -5.07 -17.92
N TYR A 95 -4.67 -4.07 -18.30
CA TYR A 95 -3.78 -4.16 -19.46
C TYR A 95 -2.78 -5.32 -19.33
N LEU A 96 -2.09 -5.42 -18.20
CA LEU A 96 -1.11 -6.47 -17.93
C LEU A 96 -1.76 -7.86 -17.91
N TYR A 97 -2.91 -7.97 -17.25
CA TYR A 97 -3.64 -9.23 -17.13
C TYR A 97 -4.21 -9.71 -18.47
N ARG A 98 -4.67 -8.81 -19.33
CA ARG A 98 -5.21 -9.22 -20.65
C ARG A 98 -4.10 -9.55 -21.65
N ASN A 99 -3.01 -8.78 -21.67
CA ASN A 99 -1.99 -8.91 -22.71
C ASN A 99 -0.82 -9.83 -22.34
N PHE A 100 -0.47 -9.94 -21.05
CA PHE A 100 0.77 -10.62 -20.62
C PHE A 100 0.56 -11.81 -19.67
N ARG A 101 -0.70 -12.19 -19.41
CA ARG A 101 -1.03 -13.37 -18.59
C ARG A 101 -0.43 -14.68 -19.12
N GLY A 102 -0.21 -14.81 -20.43
CA GLY A 102 0.47 -15.98 -21.01
C GLY A 102 1.93 -16.15 -20.56
N THR A 103 2.59 -15.05 -20.22
CA THR A 103 4.00 -15.03 -19.77
C THR A 103 4.16 -14.93 -18.24
N TYR A 104 3.05 -14.93 -17.51
CA TYR A 104 3.06 -14.78 -16.05
C TYR A 104 3.47 -16.09 -15.35
N GLU A 105 4.45 -16.01 -14.46
CA GLU A 105 5.02 -17.17 -13.76
C GLU A 105 4.17 -17.56 -12.52
N ARG A 106 2.93 -18.02 -12.74
CA ARG A 106 2.00 -18.41 -11.65
C ARG A 106 2.61 -19.39 -10.64
N GLN A 107 3.50 -20.27 -11.09
CA GLN A 107 4.16 -21.27 -10.23
C GLN A 107 5.14 -20.64 -9.22
N ARG A 108 5.65 -19.44 -9.51
CA ARG A 108 6.59 -18.70 -8.65
C ARG A 108 5.90 -17.71 -7.72
N ASP A 109 4.76 -17.17 -8.14
CA ASP A 109 3.92 -16.28 -7.31
C ASP A 109 3.08 -17.09 -6.31
N THR A 110 3.77 -17.82 -5.41
CA THR A 110 3.19 -18.78 -4.46
C THR A 110 3.38 -18.37 -3.01
N PHE A 111 3.48 -17.06 -2.74
CA PHE A 111 3.73 -16.48 -1.42
C PHE A 111 2.99 -17.18 -0.28
N GLY A 112 1.66 -17.28 -0.37
CA GLY A 112 0.85 -17.92 0.67
C GLY A 112 1.06 -19.43 0.84
N GLN A 113 1.51 -20.15 -0.20
CA GLN A 113 1.67 -21.60 -0.12
C GLN A 113 2.76 -22.00 0.86
N LYS A 114 3.87 -21.26 0.93
CA LYS A 114 4.98 -21.57 1.84
C LYS A 114 4.53 -21.51 3.29
N TYR A 115 3.79 -20.46 3.65
CA TYR A 115 3.33 -20.24 5.02
C TYR A 115 2.17 -21.15 5.40
N LEU A 116 1.23 -21.40 4.49
CA LEU A 116 0.15 -22.37 4.73
C LEU A 116 0.71 -23.78 5.00
N ARG A 117 1.75 -24.20 4.26
CA ARG A 117 2.45 -25.48 4.54
C ARG A 117 3.16 -25.47 5.90
N LEU A 118 3.81 -24.37 6.26
CA LEU A 118 4.47 -24.23 7.57
C LEU A 118 3.47 -24.32 8.73
N LEU A 119 2.30 -23.70 8.57
CA LEU A 119 1.23 -23.71 9.56
C LEU A 119 0.38 -25.00 9.54
N ARG A 120 0.71 -25.97 8.67
CA ARG A 120 -0.03 -27.23 8.47
C ARG A 120 -1.53 -27.04 8.25
N VAL A 121 -1.92 -25.91 7.66
CA VAL A 121 -3.33 -25.62 7.36
C VAL A 121 -3.72 -26.42 6.11
N PRO A 122 -4.74 -27.29 6.17
CA PRO A 122 -5.19 -28.02 5.00
C PRO A 122 -5.61 -27.02 3.91
N SER A 123 -5.03 -27.16 2.72
CA SER A 123 -5.40 -26.31 1.59
C SER A 123 -6.76 -26.73 1.06
N CYS A 124 -7.82 -26.04 1.49
CA CYS A 124 -9.19 -26.35 1.07
C CYS A 124 -9.40 -26.17 -0.44
N CYS A 125 -8.59 -25.35 -1.11
CA CYS A 125 -8.66 -25.11 -2.56
C CYS A 125 -7.25 -24.84 -3.14
N PRO A 126 -7.01 -25.15 -4.43
CA PRO A 126 -5.71 -24.89 -5.09
C PRO A 126 -5.34 -23.39 -5.16
N SER A 127 -6.32 -22.49 -5.00
CA SER A 127 -6.11 -21.03 -5.00
C SER A 127 -6.10 -20.39 -3.60
N SER A 128 -6.14 -21.20 -2.51
CA SER A 128 -6.18 -20.68 -1.12
C SER A 128 -5.00 -19.75 -0.78
N HIS A 129 -3.85 -19.98 -1.41
CA HIS A 129 -2.65 -19.17 -1.23
C HIS A 129 -2.79 -17.71 -1.67
N VAL A 130 -3.72 -17.41 -2.59
CA VAL A 130 -4.01 -16.04 -3.03
C VAL A 130 -4.72 -15.26 -1.91
N CYS A 131 -5.55 -15.94 -1.11
CA CYS A 131 -6.26 -15.35 0.02
C CYS A 131 -5.35 -15.11 1.23
N PHE A 132 -4.18 -15.76 1.28
CA PHE A 132 -3.31 -15.72 2.45
C PHE A 132 -2.88 -14.29 2.83
N LEU A 133 -2.52 -13.47 1.83
CA LEU A 133 -2.16 -12.07 2.05
C LEU A 133 -3.31 -11.28 2.72
N TYR A 134 -4.53 -11.49 2.25
CA TYR A 134 -5.73 -10.82 2.76
C TYR A 134 -6.11 -11.30 4.17
N ILE A 135 -5.91 -12.59 4.46
CA ILE A 135 -6.09 -13.12 5.81
C ILE A 135 -5.05 -12.52 6.76
N LEU A 136 -3.79 -12.45 6.34
CA LEU A 136 -2.73 -11.83 7.15
C LEU A 136 -3.04 -10.34 7.38
N ALA A 137 -3.48 -9.63 6.34
CA ALA A 137 -3.91 -8.25 6.45
C ALA A 137 -5.13 -8.10 7.37
N PHE A 138 -6.09 -9.03 7.34
CA PHE A 138 -7.25 -9.02 8.24
C PHE A 138 -6.83 -9.19 9.71
N ILE A 139 -5.92 -10.12 9.99
CA ILE A 139 -5.37 -10.32 11.34
C ILE A 139 -4.65 -9.05 11.81
N GLY A 140 -3.78 -8.49 10.96
CA GLY A 140 -3.09 -7.23 11.24
C GLY A 140 -4.07 -6.07 11.49
N ALA A 141 -5.11 -5.98 10.66
CA ALA A 141 -6.14 -4.95 10.77
C ALA A 141 -6.93 -5.07 12.07
N PHE A 142 -7.27 -6.29 12.47
CA PHE A 142 -7.95 -6.55 13.73
C PHE A 142 -7.07 -6.16 14.92
N SER A 143 -5.79 -6.54 14.91
CA SER A 143 -4.83 -6.10 15.95
C SER A 143 -4.70 -4.58 15.99
N MET A 144 -4.55 -3.93 14.84
CA MET A 144 -4.47 -2.47 14.75
C MET A 144 -5.76 -1.80 15.18
N PHE A 145 -6.92 -2.36 14.85
CA PHE A 145 -8.23 -1.86 15.28
C PHE A 145 -8.39 -1.94 16.81
N LEU A 146 -7.91 -3.02 17.45
CA LEU A 146 -7.89 -3.13 18.91
C LEU A 146 -6.89 -2.15 19.57
N ILE A 147 -5.71 -1.97 18.95
CA ILE A 147 -4.68 -1.02 19.40
C ILE A 147 -5.10 0.43 19.17
N ARG A 148 -5.92 0.67 18.14
CA ARG A 148 -6.66 1.91 17.90
C ARG A 148 -7.73 2.03 19.00
N ARG A 149 -7.29 2.10 20.26
CA ARG A 149 -8.12 2.50 21.39
C ARG A 149 -8.70 3.85 21.03
N SER A 150 -9.98 3.79 20.77
CA SER A 150 -10.79 4.82 20.17
C SER A 150 -10.76 6.18 20.90
N PRO A 151 -10.09 7.28 20.50
CA PRO A 151 -10.67 8.59 20.80
C PRO A 151 -11.97 8.84 20.01
N HIS A 152 -12.39 7.89 19.16
CA HIS A 152 -13.69 7.82 18.48
C HIS A 152 -14.44 6.53 18.85
N ALA A 153 -14.00 5.76 19.87
CA ALA A 153 -14.86 4.79 20.51
C ALA A 153 -15.86 5.71 21.18
N PRO A 154 -17.09 5.80 20.66
CA PRO A 154 -18.00 6.84 21.10
C PRO A 154 -18.07 6.66 22.59
N SER A 155 -17.82 7.73 23.34
CA SER A 155 -18.01 7.64 24.78
C SER A 155 -19.43 7.10 24.99
N VAL A 156 -19.71 6.43 26.11
CA VAL A 156 -21.09 5.96 26.40
C VAL A 156 -22.11 7.10 26.22
N SER A 157 -21.66 8.36 26.36
CA SER A 157 -22.43 9.57 26.05
C SER A 157 -22.68 9.87 24.56
N ASP A 158 -21.78 9.52 23.65
CA ASP A 158 -21.99 9.64 22.20
C ASP A 158 -22.86 8.51 21.65
N ALA A 159 -22.78 7.30 22.24
CA ALA A 159 -23.67 6.19 21.94
C ALA A 159 -25.13 6.52 22.30
N ALA A 160 -25.34 7.26 23.39
CA ALA A 160 -26.66 7.77 23.79
C ALA A 160 -27.19 8.88 22.88
N ARG A 161 -26.31 9.61 22.16
CA ARG A 161 -26.67 10.81 21.38
C ARG A 161 -26.85 10.55 19.87
N TYR A 162 -26.19 9.54 19.31
CA TYR A 162 -26.15 9.30 17.85
C TYR A 162 -26.84 8.00 17.37
N GLY A 163 -27.37 7.19 18.29
CA GLY A 163 -28.04 5.93 17.96
C GLY A 163 -27.07 4.80 17.57
N HIS A 164 -27.51 3.55 17.76
CA HIS A 164 -26.68 2.36 17.54
C HIS A 164 -26.16 2.21 16.10
N SER A 165 -26.88 2.72 15.09
CA SER A 165 -26.53 2.57 13.67
C SER A 165 -25.31 3.42 13.28
N ARG A 166 -25.25 4.69 13.70
CA ARG A 166 -24.11 5.58 13.37
C ARG A 166 -22.82 5.09 14.02
N LEU A 167 -22.92 4.57 15.24
CA LEU A 167 -21.82 3.95 15.98
C LEU A 167 -21.27 2.72 15.26
N ALA A 168 -22.15 1.83 14.78
CA ALA A 168 -21.76 0.66 13.99
C ALA A 168 -21.04 1.07 12.70
N VAL A 169 -21.56 2.07 11.97
CA VAL A 169 -20.91 2.59 10.75
C VAL A 169 -19.53 3.16 11.05
N GLY A 170 -19.37 3.94 12.13
CA GLY A 170 -18.07 4.48 12.53
C GLY A 170 -17.04 3.39 12.85
N MET A 171 -17.45 2.31 13.54
CA MET A 171 -16.57 1.17 13.80
C MET A 171 -16.18 0.43 12.51
N LEU A 172 -17.13 0.23 11.59
CA LEU A 172 -16.88 -0.41 10.30
C LEU A 172 -15.89 0.40 9.45
N LEU A 173 -16.06 1.73 9.37
CA LEU A 173 -15.13 2.60 8.65
C LEU A 173 -13.74 2.60 9.27
N SER A 174 -13.65 2.62 10.60
CA SER A 174 -12.36 2.53 11.30
C SER A 174 -11.66 1.18 11.08
N PHE A 175 -12.42 0.08 11.05
CA PHE A 175 -11.87 -1.24 10.74
C PHE A 175 -11.43 -1.32 9.27
N TRP A 176 -12.23 -0.79 8.36
CA TRP A 176 -11.91 -0.73 6.93
C TRP A 176 -10.60 0.05 6.70
N GLU A 177 -10.42 1.21 7.32
CA GLU A 177 -9.15 1.95 7.25
C GLU A 177 -7.96 1.09 7.69
N CYS A 178 -8.04 0.44 8.86
CA CYS A 178 -6.98 -0.45 9.36
C CYS A 178 -6.72 -1.63 8.41
N TYR A 179 -7.77 -2.13 7.75
CA TYR A 179 -7.65 -3.22 6.77
C TYR A 179 -6.96 -2.77 5.50
N ASN A 180 -7.29 -1.58 5.01
CA ASN A 180 -6.65 -0.98 3.86
C ASN A 180 -5.15 -0.75 4.13
N ASP A 181 -4.81 -0.19 5.29
CA ASP A 181 -3.42 0.05 5.71
C ASP A 181 -2.62 -1.25 5.85
N SER A 182 -3.26 -2.28 6.42
CA SER A 182 -2.66 -3.62 6.53
C SER A 182 -2.34 -4.23 5.17
N ILE A 183 -3.28 -4.21 4.23
CA ILE A 183 -3.02 -4.74 2.88
C ILE A 183 -1.88 -3.96 2.26
N LEU A 184 -1.91 -2.64 2.38
CA LEU A 184 -0.93 -1.76 1.78
C LEU A 184 0.48 -2.00 2.31
N ALA A 185 0.61 -2.18 3.63
CA ALA A 185 1.88 -2.50 4.28
C ALA A 185 2.46 -3.84 3.83
N LEU A 186 1.60 -4.80 3.46
CA LEU A 186 2.00 -6.16 3.09
C LEU A 186 2.03 -6.38 1.56
N ALA A 187 1.55 -5.43 0.76
CA ALA A 187 1.29 -5.61 -0.67
C ALA A 187 2.53 -6.02 -1.48
N LEU A 188 3.73 -5.61 -1.07
CA LEU A 188 4.99 -5.92 -1.76
C LEU A 188 5.62 -7.25 -1.34
N LEU A 189 5.10 -7.93 -0.31
CA LEU A 189 5.65 -9.21 0.14
C LEU A 189 5.62 -10.30 -0.94
N PRO A 190 4.54 -10.50 -1.71
CA PRO A 190 4.55 -11.47 -2.81
C PRO A 190 5.61 -11.17 -3.88
N GLN A 191 5.79 -9.89 -4.23
CA GLN A 191 6.82 -9.46 -5.19
C GLN A 191 8.23 -9.74 -4.68
N LEU A 192 8.54 -9.40 -3.43
CA LEU A 192 9.83 -9.70 -2.81
C LEU A 192 10.06 -11.21 -2.74
N PHE A 193 9.06 -11.96 -2.29
CA PHE A 193 9.11 -13.43 -2.23
C PHE A 193 9.46 -14.04 -3.59
N MET A 194 8.88 -13.51 -4.67
CA MET A 194 9.18 -13.95 -6.03
C MET A 194 10.63 -13.67 -6.43
N PHE A 195 11.21 -12.55 -6.00
CA PHE A 195 12.62 -12.23 -6.24
C PHE A 195 13.58 -13.20 -5.54
N TYR A 196 13.36 -13.49 -4.26
CA TYR A 196 14.25 -14.36 -3.48
C TYR A 196 14.08 -15.85 -3.81
N ASN A 197 12.91 -16.29 -4.30
CA ASN A 197 12.71 -17.70 -4.68
C ASN A 197 13.12 -18.03 -6.11
N LYS A 198 13.39 -17.03 -6.96
CA LYS A 198 13.86 -17.26 -8.32
C LYS A 198 15.31 -17.71 -8.33
N ARG A 199 15.64 -18.72 -9.14
CA ARG A 199 17.02 -19.11 -9.46
C ARG A 199 17.28 -18.89 -10.96
N PRO A 200 18.32 -18.13 -11.36
CA PRO A 200 19.16 -17.27 -10.52
C PRO A 200 18.37 -16.10 -9.90
N ARG A 201 18.77 -15.61 -8.72
CA ARG A 201 18.15 -14.47 -8.02
C ARG A 201 18.53 -13.14 -8.68
N ARG A 202 18.06 -12.95 -9.92
CA ARG A 202 18.25 -11.73 -10.71
C ARG A 202 16.93 -11.04 -10.94
N VAL A 203 16.92 -9.74 -10.68
CA VAL A 203 15.78 -8.85 -10.89
C VAL A 203 16.17 -7.82 -11.95
N THR A 204 15.31 -7.66 -12.96
CA THR A 204 15.56 -6.67 -14.01
C THR A 204 15.48 -5.28 -13.42
N ASN A 205 16.33 -4.38 -13.92
CA ASN A 205 16.45 -3.03 -13.39
C ASN A 205 15.12 -2.24 -13.41
N LEU A 206 14.29 -2.37 -14.46
CA LEU A 206 12.98 -1.70 -14.50
C LEU A 206 12.03 -2.20 -13.39
N LEU A 207 12.06 -3.50 -13.10
CA LEU A 207 11.26 -4.09 -12.04
C LEU A 207 11.80 -3.70 -10.65
N GLY A 208 13.11 -3.56 -10.48
CA GLY A 208 13.68 -2.99 -9.27
C GLY A 208 13.35 -1.50 -9.09
N THR A 209 13.28 -0.76 -10.20
CA THR A 209 12.90 0.67 -10.20
C THR A 209 11.44 0.84 -9.77
N PHE A 210 10.54 -0.05 -10.19
CA PHE A 210 9.17 -0.09 -9.65
C PHE A 210 9.15 -0.17 -8.12
N VAL A 211 9.89 -1.12 -7.53
CA VAL A 211 9.93 -1.28 -6.07
C VAL A 211 10.61 -0.09 -5.39
N ALA A 212 11.66 0.47 -5.98
CA ALA A 212 12.34 1.65 -5.46
C ALA A 212 11.45 2.90 -5.48
N MET A 213 10.65 3.10 -6.55
CA MET A 213 9.71 4.23 -6.63
C MET A 213 8.61 4.09 -5.57
N LEU A 214 8.07 2.88 -5.35
CA LEU A 214 7.13 2.64 -4.25
C LEU A 214 7.78 2.91 -2.90
N PHE A 215 9.02 2.48 -2.68
CA PHE A 215 9.75 2.80 -1.44
C PHE A 215 9.87 4.32 -1.22
N CYS A 216 10.24 5.08 -2.25
CA CYS A 216 10.30 6.55 -2.16
C CYS A 216 8.94 7.15 -1.80
N ALA A 217 7.85 6.66 -2.41
CA ALA A 217 6.50 7.10 -2.07
C ALA A 217 6.18 6.84 -0.58
N ARG A 218 6.58 5.68 -0.04
CA ARG A 218 6.39 5.33 1.38
C ARG A 218 7.16 6.22 2.32
N VAL A 219 8.43 6.50 2.00
CA VAL A 219 9.25 7.41 2.81
C VAL A 219 8.65 8.81 2.83
N LEU A 220 8.16 9.31 1.69
CA LEU A 220 7.50 10.61 1.62
C LEU A 220 6.18 10.63 2.39
N ALA A 221 5.36 9.59 2.27
CA ALA A 221 4.12 9.45 3.05
C ALA A 221 4.42 9.39 4.56
N PHE A 222 5.46 8.65 4.97
CA PHE A 222 5.91 8.59 6.35
C PHE A 222 6.34 9.97 6.87
N ILE A 223 7.16 10.69 6.10
CA ILE A 223 7.60 12.06 6.45
C ILE A 223 6.40 13.02 6.53
N TYR A 224 5.45 12.91 5.59
CA TYR A 224 4.21 13.69 5.58
C TYR A 224 3.41 13.47 6.88
N TRP A 225 3.20 12.22 7.29
CA TRP A 225 2.46 11.90 8.51
C TRP A 225 3.23 12.23 9.80
N LEU A 226 4.55 12.12 9.76
CA LEU A 226 5.42 12.41 10.90
C LEU A 226 5.42 13.92 11.19
N SER A 227 5.54 14.71 10.13
CA SER A 227 5.57 16.18 10.19
C SER A 227 4.18 16.83 10.33
N PHE A 228 3.09 16.08 10.16
CA PHE A 228 1.71 16.57 10.21
C PHE A 228 1.41 17.55 11.38
N PRO A 229 1.81 17.29 12.65
CA PRO A 229 1.53 18.18 13.77
C PRO A 229 2.22 19.56 13.68
N LEU A 230 3.26 19.68 12.86
CA LEU A 230 4.00 20.93 12.67
C LEU A 230 3.24 21.90 11.76
N PHE A 231 2.39 21.37 10.88
CA PHE A 231 1.64 22.14 9.87
C PHE A 231 0.16 22.30 10.24
N HIS A 232 -0.44 21.30 10.88
CA HIS A 232 -1.88 21.22 11.11
C HIS A 232 -2.25 21.17 12.60
N ARG A 233 -3.31 21.88 12.96
CA ARG A 233 -3.81 21.92 14.36
C ARG A 233 -4.56 20.66 14.74
N THR A 234 -5.44 20.19 13.86
CA THR A 234 -6.29 19.03 14.11
C THR A 234 -5.59 17.77 13.64
N GLN A 235 -5.20 16.90 14.57
CA GLN A 235 -4.59 15.63 14.19
C GLN A 235 -5.67 14.64 13.73
N PRO A 236 -5.49 13.99 12.57
CA PRO A 236 -6.38 12.94 12.12
C PRO A 236 -6.27 11.73 13.07
N SER A 237 -7.41 11.10 13.31
CA SER A 237 -7.48 9.89 14.13
C SER A 237 -6.77 8.75 13.41
N GLY A 238 -5.97 7.96 14.13
CA GLY A 238 -5.23 6.83 13.53
C GLY A 238 -3.87 7.17 12.92
N ARG A 239 -3.42 8.43 12.93
CA ARG A 239 -2.09 8.84 12.44
C ARG A 239 -0.94 7.96 12.94
N GLY A 240 -0.96 7.57 14.22
CA GLY A 240 0.08 6.71 14.80
C GLY A 240 0.13 5.31 14.19
N ILE A 241 -1.03 4.77 13.79
CA ILE A 241 -1.13 3.47 13.12
C ILE A 241 -0.61 3.58 11.70
N HIS A 242 -1.04 4.62 10.96
CA HIS A 242 -0.49 4.95 9.64
C HIS A 242 1.04 5.05 9.65
N LEU A 243 1.62 5.72 10.65
CA LEU A 243 3.07 5.80 10.79
C LEU A 243 3.71 4.43 11.06
N ALA A 244 3.08 3.60 11.90
CA ALA A 244 3.59 2.27 12.20
C ALA A 244 3.54 1.34 10.97
N THR A 245 2.45 1.38 10.19
CA THR A 245 2.31 0.56 8.98
C THR A 245 3.29 0.99 7.89
N GLU A 246 3.46 2.30 7.69
CA GLU A 246 4.46 2.85 6.78
C GLU A 246 5.89 2.47 7.21
N ALA A 247 6.22 2.56 8.50
CA ALA A 247 7.51 2.15 9.03
C ALA A 247 7.78 0.65 8.78
N VAL A 248 6.79 -0.22 9.03
CA VAL A 248 6.90 -1.66 8.75
C VAL A 248 7.14 -1.91 7.26
N ASN A 249 6.42 -1.22 6.37
CA ASN A 249 6.61 -1.35 4.93
C ASN A 249 8.02 -0.93 4.50
N ILE A 250 8.50 0.21 4.98
CA ILE A 250 9.86 0.71 4.73
C ILE A 250 10.91 -0.31 5.18
N LEU A 251 10.76 -0.87 6.39
CA LEU A 251 11.70 -1.86 6.93
C LEU A 251 11.74 -3.14 6.09
N ILE A 252 10.58 -3.63 5.62
CA ILE A 252 10.49 -4.79 4.74
C ILE A 252 11.24 -4.57 3.42
N LEU A 253 11.19 -3.35 2.88
CA LEU A 253 11.79 -3.00 1.59
C LEU A 253 13.28 -2.65 1.67
N LEU A 254 13.79 -2.35 2.86
CA LEU A 254 15.13 -1.80 3.06
C LEU A 254 16.24 -2.74 2.59
N ASP A 255 16.09 -4.05 2.82
CA ASP A 255 17.05 -5.06 2.37
C ASP A 255 17.16 -5.08 0.82
N PHE A 256 16.02 -5.12 0.13
CA PHE A 256 16.01 -5.07 -1.34
C PHE A 256 16.61 -3.75 -1.86
N LEU A 257 16.27 -2.63 -1.22
CA LEU A 257 16.76 -1.32 -1.63
C LEU A 257 18.28 -1.19 -1.50
N TYR A 258 18.88 -1.78 -0.46
CA TYR A 258 20.33 -1.82 -0.32
C TYR A 258 21.00 -2.47 -1.54
N TYR A 259 20.49 -3.62 -2.02
CA TYR A 259 21.01 -4.27 -3.22
C TYR A 259 20.70 -3.49 -4.50
N TYR A 260 19.54 -2.84 -4.59
CA TYR A 260 19.19 -1.97 -5.70
C TYR A 260 20.20 -0.82 -5.85
N VAL A 261 20.45 -0.08 -4.76
CA VAL A 261 21.39 1.06 -4.75
C VAL A 261 22.81 0.57 -5.05
N LYS A 262 23.25 -0.54 -4.45
CA LYS A 262 24.55 -1.12 -4.74
C LYS A 262 24.73 -1.49 -6.22
N ALA A 263 23.74 -2.14 -6.83
CA ALA A 263 23.76 -2.50 -8.25
C ALA A 263 23.81 -1.26 -9.15
N LYS A 264 23.06 -0.20 -8.79
CA LYS A 264 23.06 1.08 -9.51
C LYS A 264 24.38 1.82 -9.46
N LEU A 265 24.98 1.91 -8.28
CA LEU A 265 26.30 2.53 -8.10
C LEU A 265 27.40 1.75 -8.83
N ALA A 266 27.25 0.42 -8.93
CA ALA A 266 28.16 -0.44 -9.68
C ALA A 266 27.89 -0.47 -11.21
N GLY A 267 26.87 0.24 -11.71
CA GLY A 267 26.52 0.25 -13.12
C GLY A 267 26.00 -1.10 -13.66
N GLN A 268 25.46 -1.96 -12.80
CA GLN A 268 24.96 -3.28 -13.21
C GLN A 268 23.61 -3.17 -13.91
N GLU A 269 23.42 -3.92 -14.99
CA GLU A 269 22.15 -3.98 -15.73
C GLU A 269 21.05 -4.72 -14.96
N ASP A 270 21.42 -5.75 -14.20
CA ASP A 270 20.53 -6.57 -13.38
C ASP A 270 20.93 -6.49 -11.90
N ILE A 271 19.92 -6.58 -11.03
CA ILE A 271 20.11 -6.59 -9.58
C ILE A 271 20.30 -8.03 -9.14
N SER A 272 21.48 -8.35 -8.61
CA SER A 272 21.78 -9.66 -8.03
C SER A 272 21.50 -9.63 -6.53
N LEU A 273 20.60 -10.51 -6.07
CA LEU A 273 20.29 -10.67 -4.66
C LEU A 273 21.18 -11.77 -4.04
N PRO A 274 21.46 -11.70 -2.72
CA PRO A 274 22.29 -12.68 -2.02
C PRO A 274 21.69 -14.08 -2.12
N ILE A 275 22.52 -15.12 -1.99
CA ILE A 275 22.15 -16.56 -2.05
C ILE A 275 21.59 -17.04 -0.71
#